data_AF-A0A7S2VF38-F1
#
_entry.id   AF-A0A7S2VF38-F1
#
_cell.length_a   1.000
_cell.length_b   1.000
_cell.length_c   1.000
_cell.angle_alpha   90.00
_cell.angle_beta   90.00
_cell.angle_gamma   90.00
#
_symmetry.space_group_name_H-M   'P 1'
#
loop_
_entity.id
_entity.type
_entity.pdbx_description
1 polymer ?
#
loop_
_entity_poly.entity_id
_entity_poly.type
_entity_poly.pdbx_seq_one_letter_code
_entity_poly.pdbx_strand_id
1 'polypeptide(L)'
;MALDALERDAATVWRELPERFRHDKEFILKALQAPELPHKSDFERQFPQSLRFDKDVVLGFCAREDFAQLFLDRHLYVPECLTSDKQVMMAYCTKIHRSLQECSEELCDDKDIVLAAIALDGLELQYASLRLQEEKEVIIKACQRDGKALEFCPPGPVREELVSDREFMLQVLRQHGGPMLRLVPKHFKYDRELLLEALKHGMRFRYCPFEFQNDKQFLLEALANRSQLYLEMNRNTQKDVDICQAAIVSQNSTPEVHTRVLEHAPDLPQQREVAL
;
A
#
# COMPACT_ATOMS: atom_id res chain seq x y z
N MET A 1 -38.08 24.67 -7.15
CA MET A 1 -38.56 23.74 -8.21
C MET A 1 -37.42 23.14 -9.02
N ALA A 2 -36.65 23.90 -9.82
CA ALA A 2 -35.55 23.30 -10.59
C ALA A 2 -34.40 22.78 -9.71
N LEU A 3 -33.96 23.56 -8.70
CA LEU A 3 -32.92 23.16 -7.74
C LEU A 3 -33.32 21.92 -6.92
N ASP A 4 -34.57 21.84 -6.47
CA ASP A 4 -35.10 20.68 -5.73
C ASP A 4 -35.25 19.43 -6.61
N ALA A 5 -35.44 19.60 -7.92
CA ALA A 5 -35.51 18.50 -8.88
C ALA A 5 -34.12 17.91 -9.18
N LEU A 6 -33.04 18.71 -9.12
CA LEU A 6 -31.67 18.22 -9.31
C LEU A 6 -31.21 17.27 -8.23
N GLU A 7 -31.59 17.51 -6.98
CA GLU A 7 -31.26 16.62 -5.87
C GLU A 7 -31.86 15.21 -6.07
N ARG A 8 -32.90 15.09 -6.90
CA ARG A 8 -33.63 13.83 -7.14
C ARG A 8 -33.24 13.16 -8.46
N ASP A 9 -33.06 13.92 -9.53
CA ASP A 9 -32.73 13.41 -10.86
C ASP A 9 -31.92 14.43 -11.67
N ALA A 10 -30.64 14.58 -11.33
CA ALA A 10 -29.76 15.51 -12.05
C ALA A 10 -29.54 15.10 -13.52
N ALA A 11 -29.59 13.80 -13.85
CA ALA A 11 -29.35 13.33 -15.22
C ALA A 11 -30.46 13.76 -16.20
N THR A 12 -31.73 13.65 -15.80
CA THR A 12 -32.85 14.12 -16.62
C THR A 12 -32.91 15.65 -16.65
N VAL A 13 -32.77 16.30 -15.49
CA VAL A 13 -32.81 17.78 -15.42
C VAL A 13 -31.70 18.41 -16.26
N TRP A 14 -30.49 17.85 -16.27
CA TRP A 14 -29.37 18.38 -17.04
C TRP A 14 -29.61 18.38 -18.56
N ARG A 15 -30.21 17.31 -19.08
CA ARG A 15 -30.52 17.19 -20.52
C ARG A 15 -31.54 18.23 -20.96
N GLU A 16 -32.53 18.50 -20.12
CA GLU A 16 -33.60 19.47 -20.40
C GLU A 16 -33.24 20.91 -20.02
N LEU A 17 -32.10 21.12 -19.35
CA LEU A 17 -31.71 22.42 -18.84
C LEU A 17 -31.38 23.42 -19.97
N PRO A 18 -31.98 24.62 -19.97
CA PRO A 18 -31.56 25.69 -20.88
C PRO A 18 -30.09 26.05 -20.69
N GLU A 19 -29.39 26.31 -21.79
CA GLU A 19 -27.93 26.56 -21.82
C GLU A 19 -27.47 27.65 -20.84
N ARG A 20 -28.28 28.69 -20.63
CA ARG A 20 -27.98 29.78 -19.68
C ARG A 20 -27.76 29.29 -18.24
N PHE A 21 -28.46 28.25 -17.81
CA PHE A 21 -28.31 27.69 -16.46
C PHE A 21 -27.17 26.69 -16.37
N ARG A 22 -26.71 26.14 -17.50
CA ARG A 22 -25.50 25.29 -17.53
C ARG A 22 -24.23 26.09 -17.23
N HIS A 23 -24.26 27.41 -17.45
CA HIS A 23 -23.18 28.34 -17.16
C HIS A 23 -23.28 28.98 -15.76
N ASP A 24 -24.35 28.70 -15.02
CA ASP A 24 -24.58 29.24 -13.69
C ASP A 24 -23.85 28.41 -12.64
N LYS A 25 -22.89 29.05 -11.94
CA LYS A 25 -22.08 28.41 -10.91
C LYS A 25 -22.92 27.85 -9.77
N GLU A 26 -23.91 28.58 -9.27
CA GLU A 26 -24.74 28.12 -8.14
C GLU A 26 -25.52 26.87 -8.54
N PHE A 27 -26.04 26.87 -9.77
CA PHE A 27 -26.73 25.73 -10.33
C PHE A 27 -25.83 24.49 -10.41
N ILE A 28 -24.59 24.67 -10.89
CA ILE A 28 -23.61 23.59 -11.03
C ILE A 28 -23.24 23.01 -9.67
N LEU A 29 -22.95 23.87 -8.69
CA LEU A 29 -22.66 23.44 -7.32
C LEU A 29 -23.82 22.64 -6.73
N LYS A 30 -25.06 23.03 -7.01
CA LYS A 30 -26.25 22.28 -6.59
C LYS A 30 -26.35 20.93 -7.30
N ALA A 31 -26.08 20.88 -8.60
CA ALA A 31 -26.06 19.64 -9.37
C ALA A 31 -25.03 18.64 -8.83
N LEU A 32 -23.87 19.12 -8.35
CA LEU A 32 -22.83 18.28 -7.76
C LEU A 32 -23.23 17.60 -6.46
N GLN A 33 -24.28 18.08 -5.79
CA GLN A 33 -24.86 17.47 -4.59
C GLN A 33 -25.83 16.33 -4.90
N ALA A 34 -26.21 16.14 -6.18
CA ALA A 34 -27.11 15.05 -6.57
C ALA A 34 -26.44 13.68 -6.39
N PRO A 35 -27.19 12.61 -6.09
CA PRO A 35 -26.62 11.27 -5.92
C PRO A 35 -25.90 10.80 -7.18
N GLU A 36 -26.52 10.99 -8.34
CA GLU A 36 -25.97 10.59 -9.63
C GLU A 36 -25.76 11.82 -10.54
N LEU A 37 -24.56 11.95 -11.10
CA LEU A 37 -24.28 12.98 -12.10
C LEU A 37 -24.72 12.53 -13.50
N PRO A 38 -25.06 13.49 -14.38
CA PRO A 38 -25.32 13.21 -15.79
C PRO A 38 -24.17 12.41 -16.43
N HIS A 39 -24.51 11.55 -17.39
CA HIS A 39 -23.54 10.72 -18.10
C HIS A 39 -22.41 11.57 -18.71
N LYS A 40 -21.19 11.03 -18.74
CA LYS A 40 -19.97 11.74 -19.19
C LYS A 40 -20.17 12.50 -20.51
N SER A 41 -20.81 11.85 -21.50
CA SER A 41 -21.07 12.44 -22.82
C SER A 41 -21.90 13.71 -22.79
N ASP A 42 -22.89 13.77 -21.89
CA ASP A 42 -23.86 14.86 -21.80
C ASP A 42 -23.31 15.96 -20.92
N PHE A 43 -22.54 15.56 -19.91
CA PHE A 43 -21.87 16.45 -19.00
C PHE A 43 -20.72 17.19 -19.69
N GLU A 44 -19.71 16.50 -20.22
CA GLU A 44 -18.48 17.13 -20.72
C GLU A 44 -18.66 18.01 -21.95
N ARG A 45 -19.53 17.59 -22.88
CA ARG A 45 -19.81 18.36 -24.11
C ARG A 45 -20.43 19.72 -23.81
N GLN A 46 -21.16 19.83 -22.71
CA GLN A 46 -21.95 21.01 -22.35
C GLN A 46 -21.44 21.69 -21.07
N PHE A 47 -20.40 21.13 -20.43
CA PHE A 47 -19.81 21.71 -19.25
C PHE A 47 -19.05 22.99 -19.62
N PRO A 48 -19.34 24.14 -18.99
CA PRO A 48 -18.67 25.39 -19.30
C PRO A 48 -17.16 25.29 -19.07
N GLN A 49 -16.37 25.74 -20.04
CA GLN A 49 -14.92 25.73 -19.90
C GLN A 49 -14.45 26.64 -18.76
N SER A 50 -15.11 27.78 -18.53
CA SER A 50 -14.79 28.71 -17.42
C SER A 50 -14.91 28.05 -16.05
N LEU A 51 -15.92 27.20 -15.84
CA LEU A 51 -16.17 26.54 -14.56
C LEU A 51 -15.25 25.36 -14.28
N ARG A 52 -14.53 24.84 -15.29
CA ARG A 52 -13.49 23.82 -15.07
C ARG A 52 -12.34 24.34 -14.22
N PHE A 53 -12.09 25.64 -14.26
CA PHE A 53 -11.02 26.33 -13.53
C PHE A 53 -11.52 27.01 -12.25
N ASP A 54 -12.82 26.91 -11.96
CA ASP A 54 -13.40 27.53 -10.77
C ASP A 54 -13.12 26.68 -9.53
N LYS A 55 -12.52 27.30 -8.52
CA LYS A 55 -12.13 26.64 -7.26
C LYS A 55 -13.30 25.93 -6.58
N ASP A 56 -14.46 26.59 -6.47
CA ASP A 56 -15.59 26.03 -5.72
C ASP A 56 -16.21 24.85 -6.48
N VAL A 57 -16.19 24.90 -7.81
CA VAL A 57 -16.64 23.77 -8.64
C VAL A 57 -15.72 22.58 -8.47
N VAL A 58 -14.39 22.77 -8.50
CA VAL A 58 -13.41 21.69 -8.25
C VAL A 58 -13.59 21.11 -6.85
N LEU A 59 -13.76 21.96 -5.82
CA LEU A 59 -14.06 21.52 -4.47
C LEU A 59 -15.40 20.77 -4.38
N GLY A 60 -16.41 21.21 -5.14
CA GLY A 60 -17.71 20.53 -5.23
C GLY A 60 -17.59 19.11 -5.78
N PHE A 61 -16.71 18.89 -6.77
CA PHE A 61 -16.38 17.54 -7.21
C PHE A 61 -15.66 16.75 -6.13
N CYS A 62 -14.61 17.33 -5.53
CA CYS A 62 -13.83 16.67 -4.49
C CYS A 62 -14.66 16.30 -3.26
N ALA A 63 -15.75 17.04 -2.98
CA ALA A 63 -16.65 16.76 -1.87
C ALA A 63 -17.46 15.47 -2.06
N ARG A 64 -17.65 14.99 -3.29
CA ARG A 64 -18.45 13.79 -3.57
C ARG A 64 -17.78 12.52 -3.08
N GLU A 65 -18.58 11.56 -2.63
CA GLU A 65 -18.09 10.25 -2.19
C GLU A 65 -17.51 9.43 -3.35
N ASP A 66 -18.15 9.50 -4.52
CA ASP A 66 -17.75 8.82 -5.74
C ASP A 66 -16.65 9.57 -6.53
N PHE A 67 -16.04 10.62 -5.97
CA PHE A 67 -15.07 11.46 -6.68
C PHE A 67 -13.90 10.66 -7.25
N ALA A 68 -13.36 9.70 -6.52
CA ALA A 68 -12.25 8.87 -7.00
C ALA A 68 -12.63 8.05 -8.25
N GLN A 69 -13.86 7.53 -8.29
CA GLN A 69 -14.38 6.81 -9.46
C GLN A 69 -14.65 7.78 -10.63
N LEU A 70 -15.26 8.93 -10.35
CA LEU A 70 -15.50 9.98 -11.35
C LEU A 70 -14.21 10.50 -11.96
N PHE A 71 -13.15 10.65 -11.17
CA PHE A 71 -11.84 11.07 -11.63
C PHE A 71 -11.28 10.12 -12.70
N LEU A 72 -11.35 8.81 -12.44
CA LEU A 72 -10.90 7.77 -13.38
C LEU A 72 -11.79 7.71 -14.63
N ASP A 73 -13.11 7.66 -14.45
CA ASP A 73 -14.06 7.47 -15.55
C ASP A 73 -14.14 8.70 -16.47
N ARG A 74 -13.97 9.90 -15.90
CA ARG A 74 -14.13 11.17 -16.61
C ARG A 74 -12.80 11.85 -16.95
N HIS A 75 -11.66 11.28 -16.58
CA HIS A 75 -10.34 11.92 -16.75
C HIS A 75 -10.34 13.35 -16.21
N LEU A 76 -10.94 13.54 -15.03
CA LEU A 76 -10.85 14.83 -14.34
C LEU A 76 -9.39 15.07 -13.95
N TYR A 77 -9.03 16.33 -13.77
CA TYR A 77 -7.72 16.74 -13.27
C TYR A 77 -7.89 18.03 -12.49
N VAL A 78 -6.99 18.31 -11.55
CA VAL A 78 -6.93 19.63 -10.92
C VAL A 78 -6.26 20.58 -11.92
N PRO A 79 -6.91 21.69 -12.31
CA PRO A 79 -6.30 22.67 -13.19
C PRO A 79 -5.01 23.23 -12.61
N GLU A 80 -4.00 23.48 -13.45
CA GLU A 80 -2.68 23.99 -13.04
C GLU A 80 -2.75 25.26 -12.19
N CYS A 81 -3.73 26.14 -12.45
CA CYS A 81 -3.92 27.36 -11.65
C CYS A 81 -4.39 27.10 -10.20
N LEU A 82 -4.77 25.86 -9.85
CA LEU A 82 -5.26 25.45 -8.54
C LEU A 82 -4.34 24.43 -7.84
N THR A 83 -3.24 24.00 -8.48
CA THR A 83 -2.31 23.02 -7.88
C THR A 83 -1.51 23.58 -6.70
N SER A 84 -1.48 24.90 -6.53
CA SER A 84 -0.94 25.59 -5.36
C SER A 84 -2.01 25.94 -4.31
N ASP A 85 -3.30 25.68 -4.57
CA ASP A 85 -4.35 25.96 -3.61
C ASP A 85 -4.44 24.83 -2.57
N LYS A 86 -3.99 25.11 -1.34
CA LYS A 86 -3.97 24.13 -0.24
C LYS A 86 -5.34 23.49 0.01
N GLN A 87 -6.44 24.24 -0.12
CA GLN A 87 -7.78 23.70 0.15
C GLN A 87 -8.21 22.71 -0.92
N VAL A 88 -7.96 23.04 -2.20
CA VAL A 88 -8.24 22.15 -3.34
C VAL A 88 -7.37 20.90 -3.22
N MET A 89 -6.07 21.05 -3.06
CA MET A 89 -5.14 19.91 -3.03
C MET A 89 -5.35 19.03 -1.80
N MET A 90 -5.71 19.58 -0.64
CA MET A 90 -6.10 18.76 0.52
C MET A 90 -7.33 17.88 0.21
N ALA A 91 -8.37 18.45 -0.40
CA ALA A 91 -9.58 17.70 -0.74
C ALA A 91 -9.32 16.64 -1.83
N TYR A 92 -8.40 16.94 -2.74
CA TYR A 92 -7.99 16.06 -3.83
C TYR A 92 -7.10 14.90 -3.35
N CYS A 93 -6.03 15.20 -2.61
CA CYS A 93 -5.03 14.24 -2.18
C CYS A 93 -5.55 13.16 -1.21
N THR A 94 -6.64 13.46 -0.48
CA THR A 94 -7.28 12.48 0.41
C THR A 94 -8.04 11.39 -0.33
N LYS A 95 -8.27 11.53 -1.65
CA LYS A 95 -9.10 10.62 -2.45
C LYS A 95 -8.39 10.03 -3.66
N ILE A 96 -7.37 10.71 -4.18
CA ILE A 96 -6.67 10.33 -5.41
C ILE A 96 -5.25 9.85 -5.10
N HIS A 97 -4.91 8.68 -5.65
CA HIS A 97 -3.58 8.09 -5.53
C HIS A 97 -2.61 8.76 -6.51
N ARG A 98 -1.34 8.85 -6.10
CA ARG A 98 -0.28 9.60 -6.79
C ARG A 98 -0.65 11.06 -7.03
N SER A 99 -1.33 11.68 -6.07
CA SER A 99 -1.82 13.05 -6.20
C SER A 99 -0.77 14.09 -5.88
N LEU A 100 0.22 13.79 -5.02
CA LEU A 100 1.27 14.76 -4.65
C LEU A 100 2.13 15.17 -5.84
N GLN A 101 2.28 14.33 -6.87
CA GLN A 101 3.05 14.69 -8.07
C GLN A 101 2.42 15.86 -8.85
N GLU A 102 1.14 16.16 -8.61
CA GLU A 102 0.41 17.27 -9.24
C GLU A 102 0.41 18.54 -8.38
N CYS A 103 0.83 18.45 -7.12
CA CYS A 103 0.96 19.60 -6.23
C CYS A 103 2.10 20.52 -6.68
N SER A 104 2.01 21.80 -6.28
CA SER A 104 3.16 22.69 -6.34
C SER A 104 4.26 22.25 -5.36
N GLU A 105 5.51 22.67 -5.62
CA GLU A 105 6.65 22.36 -4.74
C GLU A 105 6.40 22.80 -3.28
N GLU A 106 5.73 23.93 -3.08
CA GLU A 106 5.35 24.44 -1.75
C GLU A 106 4.41 23.47 -1.02
N LEU A 107 3.44 22.89 -1.72
CA LEU A 107 2.48 21.94 -1.14
C LEU A 107 3.07 20.53 -0.98
N CYS A 108 4.06 20.15 -1.80
CA CYS A 108 4.87 18.95 -1.56
C CYS A 108 5.76 19.08 -0.31
N ASP A 109 6.02 20.30 0.17
CA ASP A 109 6.69 20.57 1.45
C ASP A 109 5.69 20.85 2.60
N ASP A 110 4.39 20.86 2.33
CA ASP A 110 3.35 21.01 3.35
C ASP A 110 3.05 19.65 4.01
N LYS A 111 3.44 19.54 5.28
CA LYS A 111 3.32 18.31 6.06
C LYS A 111 1.87 17.81 6.16
N ASP A 112 0.87 18.69 6.23
CA ASP A 112 -0.52 18.28 6.38
C ASP A 112 -1.02 17.58 5.11
N ILE A 113 -0.72 18.18 3.95
CA ILE A 113 -1.10 17.61 2.65
C ILE A 113 -0.38 16.29 2.42
N VAL A 114 0.94 16.25 2.67
CA VAL A 114 1.74 15.03 2.50
C VAL A 114 1.24 13.90 3.39
N LEU A 115 0.93 14.17 4.66
CA LEU A 115 0.38 13.15 5.56
C LEU A 115 -1.03 12.71 5.15
N ALA A 116 -1.86 13.61 4.63
CA ALA A 116 -3.18 13.27 4.12
C ALA A 116 -3.10 12.34 2.90
N ALA A 117 -2.17 12.61 1.96
CA ALA A 117 -1.91 11.74 0.82
C ALA A 117 -1.34 10.38 1.27
N ILE A 118 -0.35 10.39 2.16
CA ILE A 118 0.26 9.17 2.72
C ILE A 118 -0.78 8.27 3.41
N ALA A 119 -1.77 8.86 4.07
CA ALA A 119 -2.82 8.08 4.74
C ALA A 119 -3.61 7.20 3.76
N LEU A 120 -3.71 7.63 2.49
CA LEU A 120 -4.31 6.89 1.38
C LEU A 120 -3.32 5.89 0.76
N ASP A 121 -2.11 6.34 0.43
CA ASP A 121 -1.04 5.51 -0.16
C ASP A 121 0.34 5.87 0.41
N GLY A 122 1.00 4.91 1.08
CA GLY A 122 2.31 5.12 1.68
C GLY A 122 3.40 5.49 0.67
N LEU A 123 3.23 5.16 -0.61
CA LEU A 123 4.19 5.48 -1.67
C LEU A 123 4.13 6.95 -2.11
N GLU A 124 3.18 7.74 -1.60
CA GLU A 124 3.12 9.20 -1.82
C GLU A 124 4.38 9.91 -1.28
N LEU A 125 5.08 9.31 -0.31
CA LEU A 125 6.36 9.82 0.21
C LEU A 125 7.37 10.16 -0.90
N GLN A 126 7.35 9.44 -2.02
CA GLN A 126 8.25 9.67 -3.15
C GLN A 126 8.14 11.05 -3.80
N TYR A 127 6.99 11.72 -3.63
CA TYR A 127 6.69 13.03 -4.19
C TYR A 127 6.81 14.17 -3.17
N ALA A 128 6.91 13.84 -1.88
CA ALA A 128 7.15 14.82 -0.84
C ALA A 128 8.52 15.50 -1.03
N SER A 129 8.69 16.69 -0.45
CA SER A 129 9.98 17.36 -0.44
C SER A 129 11.06 16.51 0.23
N LEU A 130 12.34 16.74 -0.11
CA LEU A 130 13.47 16.07 0.54
C LEU A 130 13.45 16.28 2.07
N ARG A 131 13.03 17.47 2.53
CA ARG A 131 12.91 17.79 3.96
C ARG A 131 11.92 16.86 4.66
N LEU A 132 10.77 16.58 4.05
CA LEU A 132 9.75 15.68 4.61
C LEU A 132 10.12 14.19 4.42
N GLN A 133 10.87 13.85 3.36
CA GLN A 133 11.43 12.50 3.17
C GLN A 133 12.49 12.13 4.21
N GLU A 134 13.05 13.12 4.90
CA GLU A 134 13.97 12.95 6.04
C GLU A 134 13.27 13.10 7.40
N GLU A 135 11.97 13.40 7.42
CA GLU A 135 11.24 13.59 8.68
C GLU A 135 10.74 12.24 9.22
N LYS A 136 11.33 11.81 10.35
CA LYS A 136 11.08 10.49 10.97
C LYS A 136 9.59 10.16 11.12
N GLU A 137 8.77 11.11 11.57
CA GLU A 137 7.33 10.89 11.76
C GLU A 137 6.61 10.60 10.43
N VAL A 138 6.95 11.35 9.37
CA VAL A 138 6.37 11.22 8.04
C VAL A 138 6.74 9.87 7.44
N ILE A 139 8.02 9.48 7.54
CA ILE A 139 8.52 8.19 7.04
C ILE A 139 7.85 7.03 7.76
N ILE A 140 7.72 7.09 9.09
CA ILE A 140 7.06 6.03 9.87
C ILE A 140 5.60 5.88 9.43
N LYS A 141 4.85 6.98 9.28
CA LYS A 141 3.46 6.93 8.81
C LYS A 141 3.36 6.34 7.40
N ALA A 142 4.29 6.67 6.51
CA ALA A 142 4.36 6.09 5.18
C ALA A 142 4.63 4.58 5.22
N CYS A 143 5.58 4.15 6.05
CA CYS A 143 5.94 2.73 6.21
C CYS A 143 4.85 1.89 6.87
N GLN A 144 4.00 2.49 7.72
CA GLN A 144 2.81 1.84 8.28
C GLN A 144 1.73 1.58 7.23
N ARG A 145 1.75 2.30 6.11
CA ARG A 145 0.84 2.08 4.97
C ARG A 145 1.45 1.17 3.92
N ASP A 146 2.68 1.42 3.53
CA ASP A 146 3.45 0.51 2.68
C ASP A 146 4.92 0.53 3.12
N GLY A 147 5.42 -0.60 3.62
CA GLY A 147 6.81 -0.74 4.04
C GLY A 147 7.85 -0.42 2.94
N LYS A 148 7.46 -0.46 1.65
CA LYS A 148 8.31 -0.03 0.54
C LYS A 148 8.53 1.48 0.52
N ALA A 149 7.72 2.27 1.23
CA ALA A 149 7.93 3.71 1.36
C ALA A 149 9.34 4.04 1.89
N LEU A 150 9.93 3.15 2.69
CA LEU A 150 11.29 3.30 3.17
C LEU A 150 12.32 3.37 2.04
N GLU A 151 12.03 2.90 0.82
CA GLU A 151 12.91 3.06 -0.36
C GLU A 151 13.03 4.52 -0.81
N PHE A 152 12.05 5.37 -0.48
CA PHE A 152 12.04 6.80 -0.81
C PHE A 152 12.62 7.68 0.31
N CYS A 153 12.93 7.12 1.47
CA CYS A 153 13.72 7.83 2.47
C CYS A 153 15.18 7.90 1.99
N PRO A 154 15.77 9.10 1.77
CA PRO A 154 17.13 9.21 1.26
C PRO A 154 18.16 8.61 2.23
N PRO A 155 19.34 8.20 1.75
CA PRO A 155 20.44 7.78 2.61
C PRO A 155 20.82 8.89 3.60
N GLY A 156 20.85 8.58 4.89
CA GLY A 156 21.12 9.56 5.94
C GLY A 156 20.86 8.98 7.34
N PRO A 157 21.09 9.79 8.39
CA PRO A 157 21.03 9.33 9.78
C PRO A 157 19.63 8.83 10.15
N VAL A 158 18.56 9.47 9.65
CA VAL A 158 17.18 9.05 9.94
C VAL A 158 16.88 7.70 9.32
N ARG A 159 17.30 7.48 8.06
CA ARG A 159 17.17 6.17 7.41
C ARG A 159 17.93 5.11 8.18
N GLU A 160 19.19 5.38 8.52
CA GLU A 160 20.06 4.46 9.27
C GLU A 160 19.45 4.10 10.61
N GLU A 161 18.95 5.08 11.37
CA GLU A 161 18.26 4.86 12.63
C GLU A 161 17.03 3.95 12.46
N LEU A 162 16.19 4.20 11.45
CA LEU A 162 14.98 3.41 11.19
C LEU A 162 15.31 1.97 10.76
N VAL A 163 16.24 1.78 9.83
CA VAL A 163 16.58 0.42 9.35
C VAL A 163 17.36 -0.40 10.37
N SER A 164 17.96 0.26 11.36
CA SER A 164 18.61 -0.36 12.52
C SER A 164 17.69 -0.49 13.74
N ASP A 165 16.50 0.12 13.70
CA ASP A 165 15.48 -0.10 14.72
C ASP A 165 14.82 -1.46 14.50
N ARG A 166 15.21 -2.39 15.36
CA ARG A 166 14.76 -3.78 15.31
C ARG A 166 13.25 -3.92 15.46
N GLU A 167 12.64 -3.18 16.39
CA GLU A 167 11.20 -3.29 16.66
C GLU A 167 10.39 -2.73 15.48
N PHE A 168 10.84 -1.59 14.96
CA PHE A 168 10.26 -1.02 13.74
C PHE A 168 10.37 -2.00 12.55
N MET A 169 11.53 -2.60 12.33
CA MET A 169 11.71 -3.54 11.22
C MET A 169 10.94 -4.85 11.41
N LEU A 170 10.75 -5.34 12.64
CA LEU A 170 9.85 -6.46 12.92
C LEU A 170 8.41 -6.11 12.53
N GLN A 171 7.93 -4.90 12.86
CA GLN A 171 6.61 -4.44 12.45
C GLN A 171 6.48 -4.40 10.91
N VAL A 172 7.48 -3.83 10.22
CA VAL A 172 7.49 -3.76 8.75
C VAL A 172 7.46 -5.15 8.11
N LEU A 173 8.24 -6.10 8.61
CA LEU A 173 8.26 -7.48 8.12
C LEU A 173 6.90 -8.17 8.30
N ARG A 174 6.27 -7.98 9.46
CA ARG A 174 4.96 -8.56 9.79
C ARG A 174 3.85 -8.04 8.87
N GLN A 175 3.86 -6.75 8.57
CA GLN A 175 2.79 -6.08 7.82
C GLN A 175 3.00 -6.14 6.30
N HIS A 176 4.25 -6.06 5.82
CA HIS A 176 4.56 -5.86 4.40
C HIS A 176 5.44 -6.97 3.79
N GLY A 177 5.82 -7.97 4.59
CA GLY A 177 6.44 -9.20 4.11
C GLY A 177 7.95 -9.27 4.34
N GLY A 178 8.42 -10.52 4.42
CA GLY A 178 9.82 -10.87 4.61
C GLY A 178 10.83 -10.29 3.62
N PRO A 179 10.50 -10.03 2.34
CA PRO A 179 11.42 -9.37 1.42
C PRO A 179 11.91 -7.99 1.88
N MET A 180 11.22 -7.33 2.83
CA MET A 180 11.65 -6.06 3.41
C MET A 180 12.96 -6.16 4.19
N LEU A 181 13.41 -7.37 4.58
CA LEU A 181 14.73 -7.58 5.19
C LEU A 181 15.88 -7.15 4.26
N ARG A 182 15.63 -6.93 2.96
CA ARG A 182 16.64 -6.36 2.06
C ARG A 182 17.10 -4.96 2.50
N LEU A 183 16.24 -4.22 3.19
CA LEU A 183 16.43 -2.82 3.59
C LEU A 183 17.34 -2.66 4.81
N VAL A 184 17.42 -3.68 5.69
CA VAL A 184 18.24 -3.59 6.90
C VAL A 184 19.74 -3.58 6.57
N PRO A 185 20.58 -2.96 7.41
CA PRO A 185 22.04 -3.00 7.26
C PRO A 185 22.58 -4.42 7.33
N LYS A 186 23.78 -4.64 6.76
CA LYS A 186 24.37 -5.99 6.66
C LYS A 186 24.46 -6.73 7.98
N HIS A 187 24.77 -6.06 9.08
CA HIS A 187 24.90 -6.70 10.39
C HIS A 187 23.55 -7.19 10.96
N PHE A 188 22.44 -6.50 10.66
CA PHE A 188 21.09 -6.93 11.05
C PHE A 188 20.54 -8.07 10.18
N LYS A 189 21.15 -8.35 9.02
CA LYS A 189 20.79 -9.54 8.21
C LYS A 189 21.18 -10.86 8.87
N TYR A 190 21.93 -10.81 9.97
CA TYR A 190 22.27 -11.96 10.80
C TYR A 190 21.53 -11.95 12.15
N ASP A 191 20.60 -11.00 12.37
CA ASP A 191 19.73 -11.04 13.53
C ASP A 191 18.77 -12.23 13.38
N ARG A 192 18.87 -13.16 14.33
CA ARG A 192 18.11 -14.41 14.34
C ARG A 192 16.59 -14.18 14.31
N GLU A 193 16.10 -13.20 15.06
CA GLU A 193 14.65 -12.94 15.17
C GLU A 193 14.13 -12.28 13.89
N LEU A 194 14.85 -11.30 13.35
CA LEU A 194 14.50 -10.69 12.06
C LEU A 194 14.46 -11.73 10.94
N LEU A 195 15.40 -12.68 10.93
CA LEU A 195 15.42 -13.77 9.94
C LEU A 195 14.22 -14.70 10.08
N LEU A 196 13.88 -15.13 11.30
CA LEU A 196 12.73 -15.99 11.55
C LEU A 196 11.42 -15.31 11.17
N GLU A 197 11.25 -14.04 11.56
CA GLU A 197 10.08 -13.24 11.20
C GLU A 197 10.00 -13.04 9.68
N ALA A 198 11.13 -12.75 9.01
CA ALA A 198 11.15 -12.61 7.57
C ALA A 198 10.76 -13.91 6.83
N LEU A 199 11.29 -15.07 7.26
CA LEU A 199 10.96 -16.38 6.67
C LEU A 199 9.48 -16.73 6.83
N LYS A 200 8.94 -16.48 8.03
CA LYS A 200 7.51 -16.62 8.33
C LYS A 200 6.65 -15.75 7.40
N HIS A 201 7.09 -14.51 7.14
CA HIS A 201 6.38 -13.55 6.30
C HIS A 201 6.76 -13.58 4.80
N GLY A 202 7.24 -14.70 4.28
CA GLY A 202 7.37 -14.88 2.82
C GLY A 202 8.78 -14.67 2.25
N MET A 203 9.81 -14.43 3.08
CA MET A 203 11.19 -14.50 2.61
C MET A 203 11.48 -15.91 2.09
N ARG A 204 12.19 -15.99 0.95
CA ARG A 204 12.65 -17.28 0.39
C ARG A 204 13.86 -17.76 1.18
N PHE A 205 13.93 -19.06 1.46
CA PHE A 205 14.98 -19.68 2.26
C PHE A 205 16.38 -19.47 1.67
N ARG A 206 16.48 -19.41 0.33
CA ARG A 206 17.75 -19.14 -0.38
C ARG A 206 18.45 -17.83 0.05
N TYR A 207 17.71 -16.88 0.62
CA TYR A 207 18.23 -15.58 1.06
C TYR A 207 18.67 -15.58 2.53
N CYS A 208 18.42 -16.68 3.26
CA CYS A 208 18.94 -16.87 4.60
C CYS A 208 20.47 -17.03 4.54
N PRO A 209 21.26 -16.42 5.45
CA PRO A 209 22.72 -16.60 5.45
C PRO A 209 23.14 -18.07 5.63
N PHE A 210 24.30 -18.43 5.10
CA PHE A 210 24.77 -19.82 5.06
C PHE A 210 24.91 -20.46 6.45
N GLU A 211 25.27 -19.66 7.46
CA GLU A 211 25.39 -20.10 8.85
C GLU A 211 24.05 -20.61 9.39
N PHE A 212 22.95 -19.94 9.05
CA PHE A 212 21.60 -20.31 9.48
C PHE A 212 20.98 -21.41 8.61
N GLN A 213 21.41 -21.56 7.36
CA GLN A 213 20.97 -22.66 6.50
C GLN A 213 21.41 -24.05 6.99
N ASN A 214 22.42 -24.10 7.87
CA ASN A 214 22.94 -25.34 8.45
C ASN A 214 22.78 -25.41 9.97
N ASP A 215 22.26 -24.36 10.62
CA ASP A 215 21.94 -24.36 12.04
C ASP A 215 20.64 -25.13 12.28
N LYS A 216 20.77 -26.36 12.75
CA LYS A 216 19.65 -27.25 13.03
C LYS A 216 18.60 -26.61 13.95
N GLN A 217 19.01 -25.90 15.01
CA GLN A 217 18.06 -25.30 15.94
C GLN A 217 17.27 -24.16 15.28
N PHE A 218 17.94 -23.34 14.46
CA PHE A 218 17.27 -22.31 13.67
C PHE A 218 16.27 -22.91 12.66
N LEU A 219 16.68 -23.97 11.94
CA LEU A 219 15.82 -24.62 10.94
C LEU A 219 14.56 -25.23 11.55
N LEU A 220 14.68 -25.88 12.71
CA LEU A 220 13.52 -26.44 13.43
C LEU A 220 12.50 -25.34 13.77
N GLU A 221 12.96 -24.18 14.26
CA GLU A 221 12.08 -23.06 14.57
C GLU A 221 11.48 -22.40 13.31
N ALA A 222 12.25 -22.29 12.23
CA ALA A 222 11.75 -21.78 10.95
C ALA A 222 10.64 -22.68 10.38
N LEU A 223 10.79 -24.00 10.45
CA LEU A 223 9.82 -24.98 9.96
C LEU A 223 8.54 -25.03 10.81
N ALA A 224 8.65 -24.82 12.11
CA ALA A 224 7.49 -24.67 12.98
C ALA A 224 6.58 -23.51 12.54
N ASN A 225 7.17 -22.42 12.04
CA ASN A 225 6.42 -21.26 11.54
C ASN A 225 6.00 -21.39 10.07
N ARG A 226 6.78 -22.11 9.24
CA ARG A 226 6.49 -22.30 7.81
C ARG A 226 7.15 -23.57 7.26
N SER A 227 6.42 -24.68 7.28
CA SER A 227 6.82 -26.00 6.78
C SER A 227 7.33 -26.00 5.33
N GLN A 228 6.72 -25.17 4.46
CA GLN A 228 7.07 -25.08 3.04
C GLN A 228 8.54 -24.72 2.80
N LEU A 229 9.22 -24.11 3.77
CA LEU A 229 10.66 -23.85 3.70
C LEU A 229 11.47 -25.13 3.49
N TYR A 230 10.99 -26.27 3.98
CA TYR A 230 11.59 -27.59 3.79
C TYR A 230 11.85 -27.88 2.30
N LEU A 231 10.91 -27.53 1.42
CA LEU A 231 11.03 -27.75 -0.03
C LEU A 231 12.15 -26.92 -0.68
N GLU A 232 12.54 -25.80 -0.05
CA GLU A 232 13.61 -24.92 -0.52
C GLU A 232 14.99 -25.30 0.04
N MET A 233 15.04 -26.19 1.04
CA MET A 233 16.29 -26.64 1.66
C MET A 233 17.12 -27.53 0.73
N ASN A 234 18.42 -27.63 1.01
CA ASN A 234 19.29 -28.52 0.26
C ASN A 234 19.00 -30.00 0.57
N ARG A 235 19.42 -30.90 -0.33
CA ARG A 235 19.17 -32.35 -0.22
C ARG A 235 19.78 -33.01 1.02
N ASN A 236 20.83 -32.44 1.60
CA ASN A 236 21.45 -33.01 2.79
C ASN A 236 20.61 -32.69 4.03
N THR A 237 20.19 -31.44 4.17
CA THR A 237 19.28 -30.98 5.22
C THR A 237 17.93 -31.71 5.16
N GLN A 238 17.41 -31.96 3.95
CA GLN A 238 16.17 -32.74 3.74
C GLN A 238 16.27 -34.22 4.12
N LYS A 239 17.46 -34.75 4.42
CA LYS A 239 17.64 -36.13 4.90
C LYS A 239 17.77 -36.22 6.42
N ASP A 240 17.90 -35.10 7.12
CA ASP A 240 17.96 -35.09 8.58
C ASP A 240 16.57 -35.45 9.14
N VAL A 241 16.55 -36.49 9.99
CA VAL A 241 15.31 -37.07 10.54
C VAL A 241 14.53 -36.06 11.36
N ASP A 242 15.21 -35.23 12.15
CA ASP A 242 14.56 -34.24 13.02
C ASP A 242 13.97 -33.10 12.19
N ILE A 243 14.66 -32.71 11.10
CA ILE A 243 14.16 -31.73 10.14
C ILE A 243 12.91 -32.25 9.41
N CYS A 244 12.95 -33.51 8.95
CA CYS A 244 11.79 -34.19 8.36
C CYS A 244 10.60 -34.24 9.32
N GLN A 245 10.85 -34.60 10.58
CA GLN A 245 9.82 -34.67 11.62
C GLN A 245 9.21 -33.28 11.88
N ALA A 246 10.04 -32.25 12.05
CA ALA A 246 9.58 -30.89 12.26
C ALA A 246 8.75 -30.36 11.08
N ALA A 247 9.13 -30.70 9.83
CA ALA A 247 8.41 -30.29 8.64
C ALA A 247 6.99 -30.90 8.59
N ILE A 248 6.83 -32.19 8.97
CA ILE A 248 5.52 -32.87 8.98
C ILE A 248 4.66 -32.43 10.16
N VAL A 249 5.22 -32.37 11.37
CA VAL A 249 4.46 -32.11 12.62
C VAL A 249 3.98 -30.66 12.69
N SER A 250 4.59 -29.76 11.91
CA SER A 250 4.18 -28.36 11.84
C SER A 250 2.70 -28.23 11.43
N GLN A 251 1.93 -27.41 12.17
CA GLN A 251 0.49 -27.23 11.93
C GLN A 251 0.18 -26.66 10.54
N ASN A 252 1.16 -26.01 9.89
CA ASN A 252 1.06 -25.45 8.55
C ASN A 252 1.67 -26.36 7.48
N SER A 253 1.91 -27.64 7.79
CA SER A 253 2.42 -28.64 6.83
C SER A 253 1.46 -28.84 5.66
N THR A 254 2.01 -29.08 4.47
CA THR A 254 1.22 -29.28 3.23
C THR A 254 1.46 -30.67 2.63
N PRO A 255 0.54 -31.18 1.80
CA PRO A 255 0.70 -32.49 1.14
C PRO A 255 1.99 -32.60 0.32
N GLU A 256 2.47 -31.50 -0.27
CA GLU A 256 3.74 -31.46 -1.01
C GLU A 256 4.93 -31.67 -0.08
N VAL A 257 4.90 -31.06 1.12
CA VAL A 257 5.92 -31.26 2.16
C VAL A 257 5.91 -32.73 2.60
N HIS A 258 4.74 -33.30 2.88
CA HIS A 258 4.61 -34.71 3.28
C HIS A 258 5.20 -35.65 2.22
N THR A 259 4.83 -35.43 0.95
CA THR A 259 5.33 -36.23 -0.18
C THR A 259 6.86 -36.17 -0.26
N ARG A 260 7.44 -34.96 -0.16
CA ARG A 260 8.90 -34.78 -0.20
C ARG A 260 9.60 -35.38 1.01
N VAL A 261 9.00 -35.32 2.19
CA VAL A 261 9.57 -35.95 3.40
C VAL A 261 9.57 -37.47 3.24
N LEU A 262 8.47 -38.07 2.77
CA LEU A 262 8.37 -39.52 2.56
C LEU A 262 9.38 -40.06 1.52
N GLU A 263 9.76 -39.24 0.51
CA GLU A 263 10.84 -39.58 -0.42
C GLU A 263 12.21 -39.73 0.27
N HIS A 264 12.45 -39.00 1.36
CA HIS A 264 13.74 -38.95 2.06
C HIS A 264 13.77 -39.75 3.36
N ALA A 265 12.62 -39.93 4.01
CA ALA A 265 12.45 -40.66 5.26
C ALA A 265 11.14 -41.46 5.24
N PRO A 266 11.10 -42.61 4.54
CA PRO A 266 9.88 -43.41 4.37
C PRO A 266 9.37 -44.06 5.67
N ASP A 267 10.24 -44.24 6.66
CA ASP A 267 9.91 -44.91 7.93
C ASP A 267 9.31 -43.96 8.98
N LEU A 268 9.34 -42.64 8.73
CA LEU A 268 8.89 -41.62 9.69
C LEU A 268 7.43 -41.78 10.15
N PRO A 269 6.44 -42.12 9.29
CA PRO A 269 5.05 -42.30 9.70
C PRO A 269 4.81 -43.46 10.68
N GLN A 270 5.77 -44.38 10.79
CA GLN A 270 5.69 -45.53 11.71
C GLN A 270 6.08 -45.14 13.14
N GLN A 271 6.65 -43.95 13.33
CA GLN A 271 7.02 -43.43 14.64
C GLN A 271 5.79 -42.84 15.34
N ARG A 272 5.58 -43.23 16.61
CA ARG A 272 4.38 -42.89 17.40
C ARG A 272 4.09 -41.38 17.51
N GLU A 273 5.07 -40.53 17.30
CA GLU A 273 4.96 -39.07 17.41
C GLU A 273 4.49 -38.39 16.10
N VAL A 274 4.45 -39.12 14.98
CA VAL A 274 4.14 -38.59 13.63
C VAL A 274 2.86 -39.22 13.05
N ALA A 275 2.22 -40.13 13.78
CA ALA A 275 0.95 -40.72 13.38
C ALA A 275 -0.15 -39.65 13.41
N LEU A 276 -0.53 -39.19 12.21
CA LEU A 276 -1.62 -38.25 11.91
C LEU A 276 -2.96 -38.66 12.54
#